data_AF-A0A5M9MUT7-F1
#
_entry.id   AF-A0A5M9MUT7-F1
#
_cell.length_a   1.000
_cell.length_b   1.000
_cell.length_c   1.000
_cell.angle_alpha   90.00
_cell.angle_beta   90.00
_cell.angle_gamma   90.00
#
_symmetry.space_group_name_H-M   'P 1'
#
loop_
_entity.id
_entity.type
_entity.pdbx_description
1 polymer ?
#
loop_
_entity_poly.entity_id
_entity_poly.type
_entity_poly.pdbx_seq_one_letter_code
_entity_poly.pdbx_strand_id
1 'polypeptide(L)'
;MIERTHLNIAQTVGVLDVKPTELKEQIKSHLISERAGKWLLIFDNADGMNMRLLAGDATLALQNFLPQSEQGHILFNTRNTEIAVELLLSNIIPIPE
;
A
#
# COMPACT_ATOMS: atom_id res chain seq x y z
N MET A 1 3.39 12.59 -11.04
CA MET A 1 4.29 11.43 -10.82
C MET A 1 3.52 10.21 -10.31
N ILE A 2 2.59 10.37 -9.36
CA ILE A 2 1.74 9.31 -8.78
C ILE A 2 0.82 8.61 -9.82
N GLU A 3 0.27 9.34 -10.79
CA GLU A 3 -0.61 8.75 -11.83
C GLU A 3 0.08 7.71 -12.71
N ARG A 4 1.36 7.89 -13.04
CA ARG A 4 2.13 6.92 -13.84
C ARG A 4 2.36 5.61 -13.08
N THR A 5 2.63 5.70 -11.78
CA THR A 5 2.84 4.53 -10.93
C THR A 5 1.56 3.68 -10.83
N HIS A 6 0.39 4.31 -10.67
CA HIS A 6 -0.87 3.59 -10.63
C HIS A 6 -1.20 2.91 -11.97
N LEU A 7 -0.95 3.59 -13.10
CA LEU A 7 -1.14 3.02 -14.44
C LEU A 7 -0.25 1.79 -14.69
N ASN A 8 1.02 1.82 -14.26
CA ASN A 8 1.93 0.67 -14.41
C ASN A 8 1.48 -0.55 -13.61
N ILE A 9 0.96 -0.34 -12.39
CA ILE A 9 0.42 -1.44 -11.56
C ILE A 9 -0.81 -2.04 -12.26
N ALA A 10 -1.74 -1.20 -12.70
CA ALA A 10 -2.97 -1.63 -13.38
C ALA A 10 -2.70 -2.47 -14.63
N GLN A 11 -1.74 -2.06 -15.45
CA GLN A 11 -1.31 -2.82 -16.62
C GLN A 11 -0.68 -4.16 -16.23
N THR A 12 0.11 -4.19 -15.17
CA THR A 12 0.76 -5.41 -14.66
C THR A 12 -0.27 -6.42 -14.13
N VAL A 13 -1.36 -5.95 -13.51
CA VAL A 13 -2.44 -6.80 -12.97
C VAL A 13 -3.57 -7.09 -13.96
N GLY A 14 -3.46 -6.66 -15.22
CA GLY A 14 -4.46 -6.90 -16.27
C GLY A 14 -5.74 -6.06 -16.14
N VAL A 15 -5.67 -4.96 -15.40
CA VAL A 15 -6.77 -4.00 -15.21
C VAL A 15 -6.66 -2.92 -16.29
N LEU A 16 -7.45 -3.08 -17.37
CA LEU A 16 -7.47 -2.17 -18.52
C LEU A 16 -8.62 -1.16 -18.41
N ASP A 17 -8.34 0.08 -18.86
CA ASP A 17 -9.32 1.15 -19.15
C ASP A 17 -10.05 1.76 -17.94
N VAL A 18 -9.28 2.30 -16.99
CA VAL A 18 -9.80 2.72 -15.68
C VAL A 18 -9.58 4.20 -15.44
N LYS A 19 -10.63 4.89 -14.98
CA LYS A 19 -10.52 6.26 -14.48
C LYS A 19 -9.53 6.30 -13.30
N PRO A 20 -8.59 7.25 -13.24
CA PRO A 20 -7.61 7.34 -12.16
C PRO A 20 -8.21 7.29 -10.74
N THR A 21 -9.44 7.76 -10.59
CA THR A 21 -10.23 7.74 -9.35
C THR A 21 -10.69 6.35 -8.90
N GLU A 22 -10.84 5.39 -9.80
CA GLU A 22 -11.33 4.02 -9.52
C GLU A 22 -10.17 3.01 -9.43
N LEU A 23 -8.98 3.43 -9.87
CA LEU A 23 -7.82 2.58 -10.02
C LEU A 23 -7.32 1.97 -8.70
N LYS A 24 -7.39 2.73 -7.61
CA LYS A 24 -6.98 2.27 -6.27
C LYS A 24 -7.89 1.14 -5.77
N GLU A 25 -9.20 1.29 -5.92
CA GLU A 25 -10.17 0.29 -5.49
C GLU A 25 -10.08 -1.00 -6.33
N GLN A 26 -9.83 -0.87 -7.63
CA GLN A 26 -9.66 -2.05 -8.48
C GLN A 26 -8.36 -2.81 -8.22
N ILE A 27 -7.25 -2.10 -8.00
CA ILE A 27 -5.99 -2.74 -7.58
C ILE A 27 -6.21 -3.47 -6.25
N LYS A 28 -6.87 -2.83 -5.27
CA LYS A 28 -7.21 -3.46 -4.00
C LYS A 28 -8.09 -4.71 -4.21
N SER A 29 -9.16 -4.60 -5.00
CA SER A 29 -10.08 -5.71 -5.29
C SER A 29 -9.36 -6.89 -5.96
N HIS A 30 -8.47 -6.61 -6.92
CA HIS A 30 -7.66 -7.64 -7.56
C HIS A 30 -6.75 -8.35 -6.53
N LEU A 31 -6.00 -7.61 -5.73
CA LEU A 31 -5.05 -8.16 -4.74
C LEU A 31 -5.73 -8.95 -3.62
N ILE A 32 -6.98 -8.64 -3.28
CA ILE A 32 -7.76 -9.44 -2.31
C ILE A 32 -8.31 -10.73 -2.96
N SER A 33 -8.51 -10.75 -4.28
CA SER A 33 -9.07 -11.92 -4.95
C SER A 33 -8.08 -13.08 -5.04
N GLU A 34 -8.58 -14.31 -5.03
CA GLU A 34 -7.77 -15.53 -5.23
C GLU A 34 -6.98 -15.51 -6.55
N ARG A 35 -7.46 -14.76 -7.55
CA ARG A 35 -6.81 -14.63 -8.87
C ARG A 35 -5.44 -13.96 -8.79
N ALA A 36 -5.22 -13.11 -7.79
CA ALA A 36 -3.91 -12.47 -7.61
C ALA A 36 -2.82 -13.47 -7.17
N GLY A 37 -3.20 -14.64 -6.64
CA GLY A 37 -2.24 -15.60 -6.12
C GLY A 37 -1.33 -14.98 -5.05
N LYS A 38 -0.06 -15.39 -5.04
CA LYS A 38 0.95 -14.84 -4.12
C LYS A 38 1.47 -13.50 -4.63
N TRP A 39 1.44 -12.47 -3.77
CA TRP A 39 1.92 -11.14 -4.13
C TRP A 39 2.61 -10.42 -2.97
N LEU A 40 3.45 -9.45 -3.33
CA LEU A 40 4.12 -8.54 -2.39
C LEU A 40 3.94 -7.11 -2.89
N LEU A 41 3.32 -6.25 -2.07
CA LEU A 41 3.15 -4.82 -2.36
C LEU A 41 4.20 -4.03 -1.57
N ILE A 42 5.06 -3.28 -2.27
CA ILE A 42 6.14 -2.52 -1.65
C ILE A 42 5.84 -1.03 -1.73
N PHE A 43 5.73 -0.39 -0.57
CA PHE A 43 5.73 1.07 -0.44
C PHE A 43 7.16 1.52 -0.16
N ASP A 44 7.87 1.87 -1.23
CA ASP A 44 9.22 2.42 -1.11
C ASP A 44 9.19 3.91 -0.76
N ASN A 45 10.14 4.35 0.07
CA ASN A 45 10.26 5.73 0.55
C ASN A 45 8.95 6.30 1.15
N ALA A 46 8.35 5.55 2.08
CA ALA A 46 7.09 5.89 2.75
C ALA A 46 7.19 7.08 3.75
N ASP A 47 8.32 7.80 3.79
CA ASP A 47 8.55 9.01 4.58
C ASP A 47 7.49 10.11 4.32
N GLY A 48 6.95 10.13 3.09
CA GLY A 48 5.91 11.07 2.67
C GLY A 48 4.49 10.69 3.11
N MET A 49 4.29 9.51 3.71
CA MET A 49 3.05 9.17 4.41
C MET A 49 3.00 10.02 5.69
N ASN A 50 2.58 11.27 5.55
CA ASN A 50 2.63 12.23 6.63
C ASN A 50 1.83 11.77 7.86
N MET A 51 2.27 12.19 9.05
CA MET A 51 1.58 11.99 10.33
C MET A 51 0.10 12.40 10.30
N ARG A 52 -0.32 13.28 9.37
CA ARG A 52 -1.73 13.66 9.17
C ARG A 52 -2.60 12.53 8.60
N LEU A 53 -2.00 11.57 7.88
CA LEU A 53 -2.68 10.33 7.50
C LEU A 53 -2.80 9.35 8.67
N LEU A 54 -2.06 9.56 9.77
CA LEU A 54 -2.01 8.68 10.94
C LEU A 54 -2.66 9.30 12.21
N ALA A 55 -2.81 10.62 12.23
CA ALA A 55 -3.42 11.39 13.30
C ALA A 55 -4.89 11.70 12.95
N GLY A 56 -5.77 10.71 13.13
CA GLY A 56 -7.24 10.84 13.01
C GLY A 56 -7.89 9.77 12.13
N ASP A 57 -9.10 10.06 11.61
CA ASP A 57 -9.86 9.19 10.67
C ASP A 57 -9.09 8.75 9.42
N ALA A 58 -7.94 9.38 9.15
CA ALA A 58 -7.09 9.06 8.02
C ALA A 58 -6.31 7.74 8.19
N THR A 59 -6.04 7.27 9.42
CA THR A 59 -5.39 5.96 9.64
C THR A 59 -6.33 4.84 9.27
N LEU A 60 -7.59 4.99 9.68
CA LEU A 60 -8.70 4.16 9.25
C LEU A 60 -8.84 4.25 7.73
N ALA A 61 -8.75 5.44 7.14
CA ALA A 61 -8.80 5.58 5.68
C ALA A 61 -7.66 4.81 4.99
N LEU A 62 -6.40 4.94 5.43
CA LEU A 62 -5.28 4.22 4.84
C LEU A 62 -5.43 2.70 5.01
N GLN A 63 -5.73 2.23 6.21
CA GLN A 63 -6.01 0.81 6.46
C GLN A 63 -7.16 0.30 5.58
N ASN A 64 -8.19 1.12 5.36
CA ASN A 64 -9.29 0.82 4.46
C ASN A 64 -8.85 0.75 2.99
N PHE A 65 -7.71 1.32 2.60
CA PHE A 65 -7.18 1.18 1.22
C PHE A 65 -6.18 0.03 1.08
N LEU A 66 -5.63 -0.51 2.17
CA LEU A 66 -4.67 -1.61 2.09
C LEU A 66 -5.40 -2.94 1.80
N PRO A 67 -4.95 -3.72 0.81
CA PRO A 67 -5.48 -5.05 0.57
C PRO A 67 -5.07 -6.01 1.71
N GLN A 68 -6.05 -6.76 2.23
CA GLN A 68 -5.80 -7.84 3.18
C GLN A 68 -6.02 -9.18 2.47
N SER A 69 -4.98 -10.01 2.43
CA SER A 69 -5.01 -11.33 1.78
C SER A 69 -4.04 -12.26 2.49
N GLU A 70 -4.42 -13.52 2.69
CA GLU A 70 -3.51 -14.55 3.23
C GLU A 70 -2.36 -14.88 2.26
N GLN A 71 -2.54 -14.63 0.97
CA GLN A 71 -1.53 -14.85 -0.06
C GLN A 71 -0.69 -13.59 -0.33
N GLY A 72 -0.99 -12.50 0.37
CA GLY A 72 -0.46 -11.18 0.11
C GLY A 72 0.27 -10.58 1.29
N HIS A 73 1.42 -9.96 1.04
CA HIS A 73 2.15 -9.22 2.05
C HIS A 73 2.41 -7.79 1.60
N ILE A 74 2.49 -6.88 2.57
CA ILE A 74 2.81 -5.48 2.32
C ILE A 74 4.13 -5.18 3.04
N LEU A 75 5.07 -4.57 2.32
CA LEU A 75 6.35 -4.11 2.85
C LEU A 75 6.42 -2.59 2.75
N PHE A 76 6.64 -1.93 3.88
CA PHE A 76 6.90 -0.50 3.93
C PHE A 76 8.40 -0.27 4.14
N ASN A 77 9.01 0.52 3.28
CA ASN A 77 10.38 1.02 3.48
C ASN A 77 10.30 2.50 3.87
N THR A 78 10.80 2.86 5.04
CA THR A 78 10.73 4.21 5.60
C THR A 78 11.99 4.50 6.42
N ARG A 79 12.49 5.73 6.32
CA ARG A 79 13.50 6.29 7.22
C ARG A 79 12.85 6.88 8.47
N ASN A 80 11.54 7.11 8.44
CA ASN A 80 10.78 7.58 9.59
C ASN A 80 10.32 6.39 10.46
N THR A 81 11.03 6.19 11.57
CA THR A 81 10.74 5.16 12.57
C THR A 81 9.43 5.38 13.31
N GLU A 82 8.97 6.62 13.47
CA GLU A 82 7.68 6.91 14.13
C GLU A 82 6.52 6.35 13.29
N ILE A 83 6.55 6.56 11.97
CA ILE A 83 5.58 6.00 11.03
C ILE A 83 5.60 4.47 11.08
N ALA A 84 6.78 3.84 11.18
CA ALA A 84 6.89 2.39 11.27
C ALA A 84 6.19 1.83 12.53
N VAL A 85 6.39 2.48 13.68
CA VAL A 85 5.77 2.08 14.95
C VAL A 85 4.26 2.33 14.96
N GLU A 86 3.80 3.43 14.37
CA GLU A 86 2.36 3.74 14.29
C GLU A 86 1.61 2.83 13.31
N LEU A 87 2.21 2.46 12.17
CA LEU A 87 1.59 1.61 11.16
C LEU A 87 1.58 0.13 11.56
N LEU A 88 2.60 -0.32 12.29
CA LEU A 88 2.86 -1.74 12.53
C LEU A 88 3.09 -1.99 14.02
N LEU A 89 2.09 -2.59 14.68
CA LEU A 89 2.23 -3.06 16.06
C LEU A 89 3.29 -4.16 16.22
N SER A 90 3.72 -4.79 15.10
CA SER A 90 4.73 -5.86 15.06
C SER A 90 5.35 -5.99 13.66
N ASN A 91 6.47 -6.71 13.53
CA ASN A 91 7.21 -6.98 12.28
C ASN A 91 7.99 -5.79 11.70
N ILE A 92 8.59 -4.97 12.57
CA ILE A 92 9.52 -3.91 12.19
C ILE A 92 10.94 -4.49 12.19
N ILE A 93 11.66 -4.31 11.08
CA ILE A 93 13.08 -4.67 10.97
C ILE A 93 13.87 -3.36 10.94
N PRO A 94 14.49 -2.94 12.06
CA PRO A 94 15.35 -1.76 12.07
C PRO A 94 16.59 -2.04 11.24
N ILE A 95 16.91 -1.12 10.32
CA ILE A 95 18.16 -1.15 9.58
C ILE A 95 19.12 -0.21 10.30
N PRO A 96 20.22 -0.72 10.89
CA PRO A 96 21.21 0.12 11.54
C PRO A 96 21.90 1.05 10.53
N GLU A 97 22.40 2.19 11.01
CA GLU A 97 23.23 3.11 10.23
C GLU A 97 24.56 2.48 9.77
#